data_AF-A0A9D8NSQ2-F1
#
_entry.id   AF-A0A9D8NSQ2-F1
#
_cell.length_a   1.000
_cell.length_b   1.000
_cell.length_c   1.000
_cell.angle_alpha   90.00
_cell.angle_beta   90.00
_cell.angle_gamma   90.00
#
_symmetry.space_group_name_H-M   'P 1'
#
loop_
_entity.id
_entity.type
_entity.pdbx_description
1 polymer ?
#
loop_
_entity_poly.entity_id
_entity_poly.type
_entity_poly.pdbx_seq_one_letter_code
_entity_poly.pdbx_strand_id
1 'polypeptide(L)'
;MRVQLNRDAFTLIELLVVIAIIAVLIGLLVPAVQKVREAANRLSCTNNLKQIGIALHNYEGTNGMFPAASTGPASTSAPTPPYRHGWVAYTLPWIEQDNVRRGYEINANWYDTVNAQVILIPIKTYGCPSADFGRVATSTSLNVYGRRTAAAWDYASVNVSSYAPGIPARQTRLGAVA
;
A
#
# COMPACT_ATOMS: atom_id res chain seq x y z
N MET A 1 -39.73 7.49 56.24
CA MET A 1 -40.29 7.58 54.88
C MET A 1 -39.67 6.47 54.06
N ARG A 2 -40.38 5.36 53.81
CA ARG A 2 -39.87 4.21 53.02
C ARG A 2 -40.31 4.41 51.58
N VAL A 3 -39.36 4.68 50.69
CA VAL A 3 -39.61 4.72 49.25
C VAL A 3 -39.80 3.28 48.78
N GLN A 4 -41.04 2.88 48.51
CA GLN A 4 -41.33 1.61 47.84
C GLN A 4 -40.94 1.77 46.36
N LEU A 5 -39.78 1.26 46.00
CA LEU A 5 -39.40 1.12 44.60
C LEU A 5 -40.23 -0.03 44.02
N ASN A 6 -41.25 0.30 43.23
CA ASN A 6 -42.02 -0.67 42.47
C ASN A 6 -41.05 -1.39 41.52
N ARG A 7 -40.80 -2.67 41.77
CA ARG A 7 -40.02 -3.50 40.86
C ARG A 7 -40.99 -4.05 39.83
N ASP A 8 -41.10 -3.37 38.70
CA ASP A 8 -41.85 -3.89 37.55
C ASP A 8 -41.12 -5.14 37.05
N ALA A 9 -41.75 -6.30 37.24
CA ALA A 9 -41.23 -7.58 36.79
C ALA A 9 -41.48 -7.69 35.28
N PHE A 10 -40.41 -7.71 34.50
CA PHE A 10 -40.46 -7.83 33.06
C PHE A 10 -41.01 -9.19 32.66
N THR A 11 -42.03 -9.22 31.80
CA THR A 11 -42.59 -10.49 31.33
C THR A 11 -41.67 -11.12 30.29
N LEU A 12 -41.62 -12.45 30.23
CA LEU A 12 -40.81 -13.18 29.24
C LEU A 12 -41.16 -12.77 27.80
N ILE A 13 -42.43 -12.44 27.57
CA ILE A 13 -42.96 -12.02 26.27
C ILE A 13 -42.39 -10.65 25.87
N GLU A 14 -42.36 -9.67 26.79
CA GLU A 14 -41.76 -8.36 26.50
C GLU A 14 -40.29 -8.49 26.12
N LEU A 15 -39.54 -9.38 26.79
CA LEU A 15 -38.13 -9.64 26.45
C LEU A 15 -37.98 -10.27 25.07
N LEU A 16 -38.84 -11.23 24.75
CA LEU A 16 -38.82 -11.95 23.48
C LEU A 16 -39.09 -11.02 22.30
N VAL A 17 -40.05 -10.10 22.43
CA VAL A 17 -40.36 -9.12 21.38
C VAL A 17 -39.17 -8.18 21.14
N VAL A 18 -38.52 -7.72 22.21
CA VAL A 18 -37.37 -6.80 22.09
C VAL A 18 -36.20 -7.47 21.35
N ILE A 19 -35.84 -8.70 21.72
CA ILE A 19 -34.76 -9.41 21.02
C ILE A 19 -35.13 -9.72 19.57
N ALA A 20 -36.40 -10.00 19.28
CA ALA A 20 -36.88 -10.24 17.93
C ALA A 20 -36.74 -8.99 17.04
N ILE A 21 -37.07 -7.80 17.56
CA ILE A 21 -36.89 -6.54 16.85
C ILE A 21 -35.41 -6.27 16.59
N ILE A 22 -34.54 -6.43 17.61
CA ILE A 22 -33.09 -6.24 17.45
C ILE A 22 -32.51 -7.19 16.40
N ALA A 23 -32.93 -8.47 16.40
CA ALA A 23 -32.49 -9.46 15.42
C ALA A 23 -32.85 -9.07 13.98
N VAL A 24 -34.07 -8.57 13.75
CA VAL A 24 -34.50 -8.07 12.43
C VAL A 24 -33.70 -6.84 12.02
N LEU A 25 -33.51 -5.88 12.93
CA LEU A 25 -32.72 -4.66 12.65
C LEU A 25 -31.28 -5.01 12.26
N ILE A 26 -30.61 -5.88 13.04
CA ILE A 26 -29.24 -6.33 12.73
C ILE A 26 -29.22 -7.14 11.41
N GLY A 27 -30.18 -8.02 11.20
CA GLY A 27 -30.29 -8.83 9.98
C GLY A 27 -30.34 -8.00 8.70
N LEU A 28 -31.00 -6.83 8.75
CA LEU A 28 -31.04 -5.88 7.63
C LEU A 28 -29.76 -5.03 7.51
N LEU A 29 -29.07 -4.78 8.63
CA LEU A 29 -27.87 -3.94 8.67
C LEU A 29 -26.60 -4.66 8.16
N VAL A 30 -26.42 -5.94 8.45
CA VAL A 30 -25.20 -6.70 8.08
C VAL A 30 -24.84 -6.59 6.59
N PRO A 31 -25.75 -6.88 5.62
CA PRO A 31 -25.41 -6.79 4.20
C PRO A 31 -25.17 -5.34 3.74
N ALA A 32 -25.79 -4.35 4.39
CA ALA A 32 -25.62 -2.94 4.08
C ALA A 32 -24.25 -2.40 4.55
N VAL A 33 -23.82 -2.77 5.76
CA VAL A 33 -22.53 -2.34 6.34
C VAL A 33 -21.36 -2.83 5.50
N GLN A 34 -21.45 -4.03 4.91
CA GLN A 34 -20.41 -4.56 4.03
C GLN A 34 -20.25 -3.72 2.74
N LYS A 35 -21.36 -3.32 2.12
CA LYS A 35 -21.34 -2.43 0.94
C LYS A 35 -20.73 -1.07 1.27
N VAL A 36 -21.08 -0.50 2.43
CA VAL A 36 -20.54 0.78 2.90
C VAL A 36 -19.05 0.67 3.20
N ARG A 37 -18.61 -0.41 3.85
CA ARG A 37 -17.19 -0.68 4.11
C ARG A 37 -16.39 -0.73 2.82
N GLU A 38 -16.88 -1.44 1.81
CA GLU A 38 -16.16 -1.55 0.55
C GLU A 38 -16.15 -0.23 -0.24
N ALA A 39 -17.24 0.53 -0.18
CA ALA A 39 -17.25 1.89 -0.73
C ALA A 39 -16.22 2.80 -0.04
N ALA A 40 -16.11 2.74 1.30
CA ALA A 40 -15.13 3.49 2.07
C ALA A 40 -13.69 3.06 1.76
N ASN A 41 -13.45 1.75 1.59
CA ASN A 41 -12.16 1.22 1.17
C ASN A 41 -11.77 1.74 -0.22
N ARG A 42 -12.69 1.68 -1.19
CA ARG A 42 -12.47 2.20 -2.55
C ARG A 42 -12.19 3.71 -2.57
N LEU A 43 -12.93 4.48 -1.76
CA LEU A 43 -12.68 5.91 -1.57
C LEU A 43 -11.27 6.15 -1.02
N SER A 44 -10.86 5.36 -0.02
CA SER A 44 -9.50 5.42 0.54
C SER A 44 -8.44 5.10 -0.52
N CYS A 45 -8.65 4.07 -1.34
CA CYS A 45 -7.72 3.73 -2.43
C CYS A 45 -7.60 4.86 -3.47
N THR A 46 -8.72 5.52 -3.78
CA THR A 46 -8.72 6.67 -4.70
C THR A 46 -7.96 7.86 -4.10
N ASN A 47 -8.09 8.11 -2.80
CA ASN A 47 -7.36 9.16 -2.11
C ASN A 47 -5.87 8.87 -2.02
N ASN A 48 -5.48 7.61 -1.80
CA ASN A 48 -4.08 7.18 -1.86
C ASN A 48 -3.46 7.48 -3.24
N LEU A 49 -4.16 7.15 -4.33
CA LEU A 49 -3.71 7.49 -5.69
C LEU A 49 -3.54 9.00 -5.91
N LYS A 50 -4.46 9.83 -5.36
CA LYS A 50 -4.32 11.29 -5.42
C LYS A 50 -3.08 11.76 -4.66
N GLN A 51 -2.83 11.24 -3.47
CA GLN A 51 -1.64 11.57 -2.68
C GLN A 51 -0.35 11.17 -3.42
N ILE A 52 -0.33 9.98 -4.04
CA ILE A 52 0.79 9.53 -4.88
C ILE A 52 0.99 10.47 -6.07
N GLY A 53 -0.07 10.87 -6.76
CA GLY A 53 0.00 11.82 -7.88
C GLY A 53 0.61 13.18 -7.45
N ILE A 54 0.18 13.71 -6.31
CA ILE A 54 0.76 14.94 -5.74
C ILE A 54 2.24 14.72 -5.40
N ALA A 55 2.60 13.59 -4.80
CA ALA A 55 3.98 13.27 -4.47
C ALA A 55 4.89 13.18 -5.72
N LEU A 56 4.38 12.58 -6.80
CA LEU A 56 5.09 12.51 -8.09
C LEU A 56 5.30 13.90 -8.69
N HIS A 57 4.30 14.78 -8.66
CA HIS A 57 4.44 16.16 -9.10
C HIS A 57 5.40 16.98 -8.23
N ASN A 58 5.41 16.76 -6.91
CA ASN A 58 6.35 17.43 -6.03
C ASN A 58 7.80 16.96 -6.27
N TYR A 59 7.98 15.66 -6.56
CA TYR A 59 9.28 15.14 -7.00
C TYR A 59 9.71 15.81 -8.32
N GLU A 60 8.81 15.88 -9.29
CA GLU A 60 9.10 16.49 -10.59
C GLU A 60 9.42 17.99 -10.46
N GLY A 61 8.66 18.75 -9.68
CA GLY A 61 8.92 20.17 -9.45
C GLY A 61 10.26 20.46 -8.76
N THR A 62 10.84 19.48 -8.06
CA THR A 62 12.16 19.61 -7.40
C THR A 62 13.31 19.04 -8.22
N ASN A 63 13.08 18.00 -9.03
CA ASN A 63 14.12 17.30 -9.78
C ASN A 63 14.08 17.57 -11.30
N GLY A 64 13.05 18.26 -11.80
CA GLY A 64 12.83 18.55 -13.22
C GLY A 64 12.44 17.33 -14.07
N MET A 65 12.15 16.20 -13.45
CA MET A 65 11.71 14.97 -14.10
C MET A 65 10.89 14.09 -13.15
N PHE A 66 10.00 13.28 -13.69
CA PHE A 66 9.33 12.25 -12.90
C PHE A 66 10.31 11.14 -12.47
N PRO A 67 10.08 10.49 -11.32
CA PRO A 67 10.95 9.42 -10.86
C PRO A 67 10.84 8.21 -11.81
N ALA A 68 11.97 7.57 -12.09
CA ALA A 68 11.99 6.38 -12.94
C ALA A 68 11.25 5.21 -12.27
N ALA A 69 10.51 4.42 -13.06
CA ALA A 69 9.82 3.21 -12.59
C ALA A 69 10.80 2.22 -11.92
N SER A 70 11.99 2.07 -12.51
CA SER A 70 13.14 1.43 -11.90
C SER A 70 14.41 2.12 -12.37
N THR A 71 15.33 2.39 -11.44
CA THR A 71 16.72 2.73 -11.75
C THR A 71 17.59 1.47 -11.78
N GLY A 72 18.82 1.60 -12.27
CA GLY A 72 19.80 0.51 -12.32
C GLY A 72 19.65 -0.43 -13.52
N PRO A 73 20.69 -1.21 -13.85
CA PRO A 73 20.71 -2.07 -15.03
C PRO A 73 19.72 -3.23 -14.89
N ALA A 74 19.01 -3.62 -15.96
CA ALA A 74 18.00 -4.70 -15.96
C ALA A 74 18.57 -6.11 -15.71
N SER A 75 19.88 -6.28 -15.91
CA SER A 75 20.65 -7.44 -15.49
C SER A 75 21.85 -6.97 -14.64
N THR A 76 22.27 -7.80 -13.71
CA THR A 76 23.43 -7.66 -12.83
C THR A 76 23.20 -6.97 -11.48
N SER A 77 23.54 -7.78 -10.47
CA SER A 77 23.82 -7.53 -9.07
C SER A 77 25.08 -6.67 -8.89
N ALA A 78 25.32 -5.71 -9.78
CA ALA A 78 26.54 -4.94 -9.77
C ALA A 78 26.60 -4.15 -8.44
N PRO A 79 27.70 -4.27 -7.67
CA PRO A 79 27.89 -3.48 -6.44
C PRO A 79 28.21 -2.01 -6.75
N THR A 80 28.29 -1.65 -8.05
CA THR A 80 28.62 -0.33 -8.53
C THR A 80 27.38 0.38 -9.10
N PRO A 81 27.30 1.72 -9.00
CA PRO A 81 26.21 2.50 -9.58
C PRO A 81 26.00 2.22 -11.08
N PRO A 82 24.79 2.41 -11.62
CA PRO A 82 23.58 2.88 -10.94
C PRO A 82 22.86 1.78 -10.13
N TYR A 83 22.49 2.09 -8.89
CA TYR A 83 21.77 1.18 -7.99
C TYR A 83 20.29 1.02 -8.38
N ARG A 84 19.74 -0.15 -8.06
CA ARG A 84 18.34 -0.48 -8.32
C ARG A 84 17.42 0.07 -7.25
N HIS A 85 16.50 0.93 -7.66
CA HIS A 85 15.43 1.49 -6.83
C HIS A 85 14.16 1.64 -7.67
N GLY A 86 13.01 1.47 -7.03
CA GLY A 86 11.73 1.88 -7.61
C GLY A 86 11.40 3.33 -7.30
N TRP A 87 10.49 3.92 -8.07
CA TRP A 87 10.00 5.29 -7.89
C TRP A 87 9.55 5.60 -6.45
N VAL A 88 9.02 4.58 -5.76
CA VAL A 88 8.50 4.70 -4.39
C VAL A 88 9.55 5.18 -3.39
N ALA A 89 10.79 4.70 -3.49
CA ALA A 89 11.87 5.11 -2.58
C ALA A 89 12.15 6.60 -2.70
N TYR A 90 11.99 7.14 -3.91
CA TYR A 90 12.13 8.56 -4.17
C TYR A 90 10.94 9.33 -3.61
N THR A 91 9.69 8.90 -3.81
CA THR A 91 8.52 9.67 -3.40
C THR A 91 8.22 9.71 -1.90
N LEU A 92 8.94 8.93 -1.06
CA LEU A 92 8.71 8.84 0.40
C LEU A 92 8.60 10.19 1.14
N PRO A 93 9.46 11.21 0.89
CA PRO A 93 9.35 12.51 1.57
C PRO A 93 8.02 13.21 1.31
N TRP A 94 7.45 13.03 0.11
CA TRP A 94 6.25 13.74 -0.32
C TRP A 94 4.94 13.02 0.03
N ILE A 95 5.03 11.88 0.72
CA ILE A 95 3.89 11.16 1.30
C ILE A 95 4.01 11.02 2.83
N GLU A 96 4.74 11.95 3.47
CA GLU A 96 4.95 11.98 4.92
C GLU A 96 5.61 10.70 5.47
N GLN A 97 6.50 10.08 4.68
CA GLN A 97 7.28 8.91 5.09
C GLN A 97 8.77 9.24 5.25
N ASP A 98 9.09 10.42 5.79
CA ASP A 98 10.47 10.87 6.03
C ASP A 98 11.25 9.95 6.97
N ASN A 99 10.55 9.35 7.95
CA ASN A 99 11.12 8.35 8.84
C ASN A 99 11.65 7.13 8.08
N VAL A 100 10.86 6.60 7.14
CA VAL A 100 11.25 5.46 6.28
C VAL A 100 12.35 5.90 5.31
N ARG A 101 12.22 7.09 4.72
CA ARG A 101 13.21 7.62 3.78
C ARG A 101 14.60 7.74 4.40
N ARG A 102 14.68 8.24 5.64
CA ARG A 102 15.95 8.41 6.36
C ARG A 102 16.65 7.09 6.68
N GLY A 103 15.89 6.01 6.85
CA GLY A 103 16.46 4.68 7.04
C GLY A 103 16.91 4.02 5.73
N TYR A 104 16.47 4.54 4.58
CA TYR A 104 16.72 3.94 3.27
C TYR A 104 17.99 4.49 2.62
N GLU A 105 18.93 3.59 2.31
CA GLU A 105 20.18 3.91 1.63
C GLU A 105 20.00 3.85 0.11
N ILE A 106 20.18 4.99 -0.56
CA ILE A 106 20.04 5.13 -2.02
C ILE A 106 21.35 4.82 -2.77
N ASN A 107 22.46 4.73 -2.05
CA ASN A 107 23.77 4.36 -2.59
C ASN A 107 24.05 2.85 -2.46
N ALA A 108 23.01 2.04 -2.35
CA ALA A 108 23.06 0.58 -2.33
C ALA A 108 21.79 0.05 -3.00
N ASN A 109 21.78 -1.17 -3.51
CA ASN A 109 20.56 -1.71 -4.12
C ASN A 109 19.44 -1.85 -3.07
N TRP A 110 18.18 -1.75 -3.52
CA TRP A 110 17.04 -1.94 -2.62
C TRP A 110 17.06 -3.28 -1.87
N TYR A 111 17.68 -4.30 -2.47
CA TYR A 111 17.77 -5.66 -1.93
C TYR A 111 19.04 -5.93 -1.11
N ASP A 112 19.93 -4.96 -0.96
CA ASP A 112 21.14 -5.12 -0.15
C ASP A 112 20.79 -5.14 1.35
N THR A 113 21.65 -5.76 2.15
CA THR A 113 21.41 -5.98 3.59
C THR A 113 21.20 -4.69 4.37
N VAL A 114 21.80 -3.59 3.93
CA VAL A 114 21.61 -2.25 4.50
C VAL A 114 20.15 -1.78 4.46
N ASN A 115 19.40 -2.18 3.44
CA ASN A 115 18.01 -1.78 3.24
C ASN A 115 17.01 -2.84 3.74
N ALA A 116 17.48 -4.02 4.18
CA ALA A 116 16.64 -5.19 4.44
C ALA A 116 15.52 -4.95 5.47
N GLN A 117 15.75 -4.11 6.48
CA GLN A 117 14.73 -3.80 7.49
C GLN A 117 13.71 -2.78 6.99
N VAL A 118 14.16 -1.79 6.22
CA VAL A 118 13.33 -0.65 5.80
C VAL A 118 12.35 -1.06 4.70
N ILE A 119 12.76 -1.95 3.80
CA ILE A 119 11.89 -2.46 2.72
C ILE A 119 10.75 -3.35 3.21
N LEU A 120 10.75 -3.78 4.47
CA LEU A 120 9.68 -4.57 5.07
C LEU A 120 8.59 -3.70 5.73
N ILE A 121 8.81 -2.40 5.87
CA ILE A 121 7.86 -1.49 6.50
C ILE A 121 6.68 -1.26 5.53
N PRO A 122 5.44 -1.68 5.89
CA PRO A 122 4.29 -1.45 5.03
C PRO A 122 3.85 0.02 5.12
N ILE A 123 3.75 0.68 3.97
CA ILE A 123 3.32 2.07 3.87
C ILE A 123 1.86 2.11 3.44
N LYS A 124 1.00 2.66 4.31
CA LYS A 124 -0.45 2.69 4.09
C LYS A 124 -0.85 3.39 2.79
N THR A 125 -0.16 4.47 2.43
CA THR A 125 -0.43 5.23 1.21
C THR A 125 -0.17 4.42 -0.07
N TYR A 126 0.71 3.41 -0.03
CA TYR A 126 0.97 2.56 -1.19
C TYR A 126 0.14 1.26 -1.23
N GLY A 127 -0.64 0.99 -0.20
CA GLY A 127 -1.57 -0.14 -0.14
C GLY A 127 -3.02 0.31 -0.35
N CYS A 128 -3.80 -0.48 -1.08
CA CYS A 128 -5.24 -0.27 -1.22
C CYS A 128 -5.97 -1.06 -0.13
N PRO A 129 -6.79 -0.44 0.75
CA PRO A 129 -7.55 -1.18 1.77
C PRO A 129 -8.59 -2.16 1.23
N SER A 130 -8.97 -2.06 -0.06
CA SER A 130 -9.78 -3.06 -0.76
C SER A 130 -8.96 -4.31 -1.13
N ALA A 131 -7.64 -4.20 -1.15
CA ALA A 131 -6.72 -5.33 -1.21
C ALA A 131 -6.23 -5.66 0.21
N ASP A 132 -5.62 -6.83 0.37
CA ASP A 132 -5.06 -7.22 1.66
C ASP A 132 -3.85 -6.33 2.00
N PHE A 133 -3.88 -5.65 3.15
CA PHE A 133 -2.83 -4.71 3.56
C PHE A 133 -1.74 -5.39 4.39
N GLY A 134 -0.50 -4.90 4.30
CA GLY A 134 0.63 -5.50 5.04
C GLY A 134 1.17 -6.79 4.41
N ARG A 135 0.77 -7.08 3.17
CA ARG A 135 1.36 -8.16 2.39
C ARG A 135 2.85 -7.94 2.19
N VAL A 136 3.57 -9.04 2.12
CA VAL A 136 4.98 -9.06 1.78
C VAL A 136 5.13 -9.90 0.52
N ALA A 137 5.67 -9.30 -0.54
CA ALA A 137 5.95 -10.00 -1.79
C ALA A 137 7.32 -10.67 -1.68
N THR A 138 7.38 -11.96 -2.00
CA THR A 138 8.65 -12.69 -2.17
C THR A 138 8.85 -12.96 -3.65
N SER A 139 9.92 -12.41 -4.24
CA SER A 139 10.33 -12.74 -5.59
C SER A 139 10.85 -14.19 -5.62
N THR A 140 10.16 -15.05 -6.36
CA THR A 140 10.55 -16.44 -6.63
C THR A 140 11.38 -16.58 -7.90
N SER A 141 11.74 -15.47 -8.56
CA SER A 141 12.66 -15.43 -9.70
C SER A 141 14.10 -15.75 -9.28
N LEU A 142 14.34 -17.01 -8.92
CA LEU A 142 15.61 -17.54 -8.42
C LEU A 142 16.78 -17.30 -9.37
N ASN A 143 16.51 -17.15 -10.67
CA ASN A 143 17.52 -17.05 -11.72
C ASN A 143 18.09 -15.63 -11.96
N VAL A 144 17.55 -14.57 -11.33
CA VAL A 144 18.03 -13.19 -11.59
C VAL A 144 18.37 -12.41 -10.31
N TYR A 145 17.70 -12.67 -9.18
CA TYR A 145 17.85 -11.82 -7.98
C TYR A 145 18.06 -12.58 -6.66
N GLY A 146 18.00 -13.92 -6.67
CA GLY A 146 17.83 -14.72 -5.45
C GLY A 146 16.46 -14.51 -4.80
N ARG A 147 16.20 -15.20 -3.69
CA ARG A 147 14.95 -15.00 -2.92
C ARG A 147 15.02 -13.64 -2.21
N ARG A 148 14.16 -12.70 -2.63
CA ARG A 148 14.05 -11.35 -2.03
C ARG A 148 12.64 -11.12 -1.53
N THR A 149 12.52 -10.41 -0.42
CA THR A 149 11.26 -10.22 0.29
C THR A 149 11.12 -8.75 0.67
N ALA A 150 10.02 -8.11 0.27
CA ALA A 150 9.74 -6.70 0.54
C ALA A 150 8.23 -6.47 0.73
N ALA A 151 7.85 -5.37 1.39
CA ALA A 151 6.46 -4.97 1.51
C ALA A 151 5.81 -4.84 0.11
N ALA A 152 4.64 -5.44 -0.06
CA ALA A 152 3.88 -5.37 -1.29
C ALA A 152 3.06 -4.08 -1.33
N TRP A 153 2.92 -3.52 -2.53
CA TRP A 153 2.14 -2.32 -2.80
C TRP A 153 1.18 -2.56 -3.96
N ASP A 154 0.07 -1.82 -3.99
CA ASP A 154 -1.02 -2.02 -4.96
C ASP A 154 -0.95 -1.09 -6.17
N TYR A 155 -0.18 -0.01 -6.06
CA TYR A 155 -0.08 1.03 -7.07
C TYR A 155 1.24 0.92 -7.85
N ALA A 156 1.47 -0.23 -8.49
CA ALA A 156 2.68 -0.44 -9.26
C ALA A 156 2.75 0.49 -10.50
N SER A 157 3.96 0.89 -10.87
CA SER A 157 4.19 1.52 -12.18
C SER A 157 3.95 0.49 -13.28
N VAL A 158 3.32 0.91 -14.39
CA VAL A 158 3.35 0.11 -15.63
C VAL A 158 4.82 -0.07 -16.01
N ASN A 159 5.25 -1.31 -16.28
CA ASN A 159 6.63 -1.63 -16.60
C ASN A 159 7.05 -0.96 -17.92
N VAL A 160 7.50 0.29 -17.83
CA VAL A 160 8.25 0.96 -18.88
C VAL A 160 9.71 0.79 -18.47
N SER A 161 10.34 -0.19 -19.10
CA SER A 161 11.77 -0.49 -19.01
C SER A 161 12.63 0.71 -18.63
N SER A 162 13.33 0.57 -17.50
CA SER A 162 14.61 1.17 -17.13
C SER A 162 14.98 2.47 -17.85
N TYR A 163 14.70 3.62 -17.23
CA TYR A 163 15.41 4.85 -17.58
C TYR A 163 16.77 4.82 -16.86
N ALA A 164 17.83 4.58 -17.61
CA ALA A 164 19.19 4.86 -17.19
C ALA A 164 19.56 6.26 -17.70
N PRO A 165 20.10 7.17 -16.86
CA PRO A 165 20.59 8.46 -17.34
C PRO A 165 21.61 8.24 -18.47
N GLY A 166 21.33 8.73 -19.68
CA GLY A 166 22.22 8.62 -20.85
C GLY A 166 21.87 7.58 -21.92
N ILE A 167 20.79 6.79 -21.76
CA ILE A 167 20.33 5.85 -22.82
C ILE A 167 19.04 6.40 -23.47
N PRO A 168 19.00 6.61 -24.80
CA PRO A 168 17.81 7.14 -25.46
C PRO A 168 16.62 6.18 -25.28
N ALA A 169 15.43 6.75 -25.06
CA ALA A 169 14.16 6.07 -24.78
C ALA A 169 13.61 5.27 -25.99
N ARG A 170 14.40 4.36 -26.56
CA ARG A 170 14.01 3.55 -27.71
C ARG A 170 13.54 2.17 -27.24
N GLN A 171 12.23 2.11 -27.01
CA GLN A 171 11.38 0.97 -27.32
C GLN A 171 11.74 -0.37 -26.68
N THR A 172 11.38 -0.55 -25.41
CA THR A 172 11.30 -1.87 -24.80
C THR A 172 9.83 -2.27 -24.75
N ARG A 173 9.47 -3.20 -25.64
CA ARG A 173 8.11 -3.73 -25.80
C ARG A 173 7.56 -4.23 -24.46
N LEU A 174 6.28 -3.93 -24.25
CA LEU A 174 5.39 -4.51 -23.24
C LEU A 174 5.56 -6.03 -23.18
N GLY A 175 6.29 -6.52 -22.18
CA GLY A 175 6.21 -7.90 -21.72
C GLY A 175 5.09 -7.99 -20.70
N ALA A 176 3.94 -8.45 -21.15
CA ALA A 176 2.78 -8.75 -20.31
C ALA A 176 3.19 -9.67 -19.15
N VAL A 177 2.76 -9.30 -17.95
CA VAL A 177 2.75 -10.19 -16.78
C VAL A 177 1.58 -11.15 -16.98
N ALA A 178 1.88 -12.43 -17.09
CA ALA A 178 0.98 -13.54 -16.75
C ALA A 178 1.35 -14.04 -15.35
#